data_AF-A0A938F0Y8-F1
#
_entry.id   AF-A0A938F0Y8-F1
#
_cell.length_a   1.000
_cell.length_b   1.000
_cell.length_c   1.000
_cell.angle_alpha   90.00
_cell.angle_beta   90.00
_cell.angle_gamma   90.00
#
_symmetry.space_group_name_H-M   'P 1'
#
loop_
_entity.id
_entity.type
_entity.pdbx_description
1 polymer ?
#
loop_
_entity_poly.entity_id
_entity_poly.type
_entity_poly.pdbx_seq_one_letter_code
_entity_poly.pdbx_strand_id
1 'polypeptide(L)'
;MIRSKFSFILIFMVLIISMFFLQSCRLLDNYFVRRQDFDALKVDYNKIAQDYKKQSDELKSLSGENEELKNEYDELKKVAVKMEKEISAKNEEIINLNKKLEPANIKNLEEQIALLQEEPEKLKKILDNMNDLLKYTYIGSASPEELAYTFTAFSIKYKGKFYIITAGHCVQDNYGKEGAFKFKANFSDEWIYPELLGYKAEFYNLDDYGVFYSDKVTGGLTVSDVETPDYYLLGSLDKRLSIFRNLGDSSRRGESGSPVINEDGQVVGIYVVYGLVYTPIQLALDVIDNSVMN
;
A
#
# COMPACT_ATOMS: atom_id res chain seq x y z
N MET A 1 -80.24 -114.72 -63.74
CA MET A 1 -80.01 -114.17 -62.38
C MET A 1 -78.53 -113.94 -62.01
N ILE A 2 -77.54 -114.52 -62.71
CA ILE A 2 -76.10 -114.39 -62.38
C ILE A 2 -75.42 -113.15 -63.03
N ARG A 3 -75.88 -112.68 -64.20
CA ARG A 3 -75.34 -111.46 -64.86
C ARG A 3 -75.64 -110.13 -64.13
N SER A 4 -76.67 -110.09 -63.29
CA SER A 4 -77.07 -108.88 -62.54
C SER A 4 -76.16 -108.62 -61.33
N LYS A 5 -75.61 -109.66 -60.69
CA LYS A 5 -74.72 -109.52 -59.53
C LYS A 5 -73.32 -108.99 -59.88
N PHE A 6 -72.80 -109.30 -61.08
CA PHE A 6 -71.49 -108.83 -61.53
C PHE A 6 -71.49 -107.33 -61.89
N SER A 7 -72.59 -106.85 -62.48
CA SER A 7 -72.78 -105.43 -62.77
C SER A 7 -72.89 -104.61 -61.47
N PHE A 8 -73.53 -105.15 -60.44
CA PHE A 8 -73.64 -104.48 -59.14
C PHE A 8 -72.29 -104.34 -58.42
N ILE A 9 -71.44 -105.38 -58.47
CA ILE A 9 -70.08 -105.36 -57.90
C ILE A 9 -69.19 -104.34 -58.64
N LEU A 10 -69.27 -104.29 -59.97
CA LEU A 10 -68.50 -103.32 -60.77
C LEU A 10 -68.91 -101.87 -60.47
N ILE A 11 -70.22 -101.60 -60.38
CA ILE A 11 -70.75 -100.28 -60.01
C ILE A 11 -70.31 -99.89 -58.59
N PHE A 12 -70.33 -100.83 -57.65
CA PHE A 12 -69.89 -100.59 -56.28
C PHE A 12 -68.39 -100.32 -56.19
N MET A 13 -67.56 -101.03 -56.96
CA MET A 13 -66.11 -100.77 -57.03
C MET A 13 -65.81 -99.39 -57.65
N VAL A 14 -66.51 -99.01 -58.72
CA VAL A 14 -66.39 -97.68 -59.33
C VAL A 14 -66.81 -96.58 -58.37
N LEU A 15 -67.88 -96.79 -57.58
CA LEU A 15 -68.30 -95.85 -56.52
C LEU A 15 -67.25 -95.72 -55.42
N ILE A 16 -66.66 -96.83 -54.95
CA ILE A 16 -65.57 -96.81 -53.95
C ILE A 16 -64.35 -96.07 -54.50
N ILE A 17 -63.93 -96.36 -55.73
CA ILE A 17 -62.80 -95.68 -56.39
C ILE A 17 -63.11 -94.19 -56.55
N SER A 18 -64.34 -93.82 -56.91
CA SER A 18 -64.76 -92.42 -57.02
C SER A 18 -64.79 -91.69 -55.67
N MET A 19 -65.20 -92.37 -54.59
CA MET A 19 -65.16 -91.83 -53.23
C MET A 19 -63.71 -91.63 -52.75
N PHE A 20 -62.82 -92.59 -53.00
CA PHE A 20 -61.40 -92.46 -52.72
C PHE A 20 -60.77 -91.31 -53.52
N PHE A 21 -61.14 -91.16 -54.79
CA PHE A 21 -60.65 -90.08 -55.64
C PHE A 21 -61.16 -88.71 -55.15
N LEU A 22 -62.44 -88.59 -54.81
CA LEU A 22 -63.04 -87.37 -54.25
C LEU A 22 -62.45 -87.02 -52.86
N GLN A 23 -62.20 -88.01 -52.00
CA GLN A 23 -61.48 -87.80 -50.73
C GLN A 23 -60.03 -87.36 -50.96
N SER A 24 -59.36 -87.95 -51.96
CA SER A 24 -57.99 -87.58 -52.33
C SER A 24 -57.92 -86.16 -52.90
N CYS A 25 -58.90 -85.75 -53.73
CA CYS A 25 -59.03 -84.38 -54.22
C CYS A 25 -59.30 -83.39 -53.07
N ARG A 26 -60.21 -83.71 -52.12
CA ARG A 26 -60.43 -82.87 -50.92
C ARG A 26 -59.20 -82.76 -50.04
N LEU A 27 -58.40 -83.82 -49.92
CA LEU A 27 -57.13 -83.81 -49.19
C LEU A 27 -56.09 -82.94 -49.90
N LEU A 28 -56.01 -83.00 -51.23
CA LEU A 28 -55.15 -82.14 -52.05
C LEU A 28 -55.57 -80.68 -51.95
N ASP A 29 -56.86 -80.36 -52.09
CA ASP A 29 -57.36 -78.99 -51.97
C ASP A 29 -57.09 -78.42 -50.57
N ASN A 30 -57.38 -79.18 -49.51
CA ASN A 30 -57.04 -78.79 -48.14
C ASN A 30 -55.54 -78.61 -47.93
N TYR A 31 -54.71 -79.45 -48.56
CA TYR A 31 -53.26 -79.31 -48.51
C TYR A 31 -52.80 -78.00 -49.19
N PHE A 32 -53.34 -77.68 -50.37
CA PHE A 32 -52.98 -76.45 -51.10
C PHE A 32 -53.47 -75.19 -50.37
N VAL A 33 -54.69 -75.18 -49.83
CA VAL A 33 -55.19 -74.06 -49.02
C VAL A 33 -54.31 -73.86 -47.78
N ARG A 34 -54.01 -74.93 -47.02
CA ARG A 34 -53.13 -74.82 -45.84
C ARG A 34 -51.71 -74.40 -46.21
N ARG A 35 -51.21 -74.82 -47.37
CA ARG A 35 -49.89 -74.39 -47.87
C ARG A 35 -49.89 -72.90 -48.20
N GLN A 36 -50.94 -72.40 -48.85
CA GLN A 36 -51.10 -70.98 -49.14
C GLN A 36 -51.22 -70.16 -47.85
N ASP A 37 -52.01 -70.61 -46.87
CA ASP A 37 -52.11 -69.96 -45.55
C ASP A 37 -50.76 -69.97 -44.82
N PHE A 38 -50.03 -71.07 -44.89
CA PHE A 38 -48.69 -71.17 -44.32
C PHE A 38 -47.70 -70.22 -44.99
N ASP A 39 -47.73 -70.12 -46.33
CA ASP A 39 -46.88 -69.21 -47.08
C ASP A 39 -47.22 -67.74 -46.78
N ALA A 40 -48.51 -67.40 -46.65
CA ALA A 40 -48.96 -66.07 -46.23
C ALA A 40 -48.50 -65.74 -44.80
N LEU A 41 -48.68 -66.67 -43.85
CA LEU A 41 -48.23 -66.52 -42.47
C LEU A 41 -46.71 -66.35 -42.39
N LYS A 42 -45.95 -67.03 -43.26
CA LYS A 42 -44.50 -66.92 -43.34
C LYS A 42 -44.06 -65.55 -43.84
N VAL A 43 -44.79 -64.96 -44.79
CA VAL A 43 -44.55 -63.57 -45.24
C VAL A 43 -44.82 -62.58 -44.11
N ASP A 44 -45.94 -62.72 -43.40
CA ASP A 44 -46.27 -61.84 -42.27
C ASP A 44 -45.26 -61.98 -41.12
N TYR A 45 -44.86 -63.22 -40.80
CA TYR A 45 -43.81 -63.48 -39.82
C TYR A 45 -42.49 -62.80 -40.18
N ASN A 46 -42.06 -62.90 -41.44
CA ASN A 46 -40.83 -62.26 -41.91
C ASN A 46 -40.93 -60.73 -41.83
N LYS A 47 -42.09 -60.15 -42.16
CA LYS A 47 -42.34 -58.71 -42.05
C LYS A 47 -42.28 -58.25 -40.59
N ILE A 48 -42.96 -58.95 -39.69
CA ILE A 48 -42.93 -58.66 -38.25
C ILE A 48 -41.50 -58.76 -37.71
N ALA A 49 -40.75 -59.79 -38.11
CA ALA A 49 -39.36 -59.95 -37.70
C ALA A 49 -38.46 -58.79 -38.19
N GLN A 50 -38.69 -58.27 -39.40
CA GLN A 50 -38.00 -57.08 -39.91
C GLN A 50 -38.38 -55.82 -39.15
N ASP A 51 -39.66 -55.61 -38.86
CA ASP A 51 -40.14 -54.46 -38.08
C ASP A 51 -39.58 -54.46 -36.66
N TYR A 52 -39.55 -55.63 -36.01
CA TYR A 52 -38.91 -55.82 -34.70
C TYR A 52 -37.42 -55.49 -34.73
N LYS A 53 -36.71 -55.92 -35.79
CA LYS A 53 -35.29 -55.61 -35.95
C LYS A 53 -35.09 -54.10 -36.09
N LYS A 54 -35.91 -53.43 -36.90
CA LYS A 54 -35.86 -51.97 -37.08
C LYS A 54 -36.10 -51.22 -35.76
N GLN A 55 -37.12 -51.61 -35.00
CA GLN A 55 -37.41 -51.01 -33.69
C GLN A 55 -36.28 -51.25 -32.67
N SER A 56 -35.67 -52.44 -32.70
CA SER A 56 -34.53 -52.77 -31.84
C SER A 56 -33.31 -51.90 -32.15
N ASP A 57 -33.03 -51.67 -33.44
CA ASP A 57 -31.94 -50.82 -33.88
C ASP A 57 -32.19 -49.33 -33.52
N GLU A 58 -33.44 -48.85 -33.64
CA GLU A 58 -33.84 -47.49 -33.25
C GLU A 58 -33.73 -47.26 -31.74
N LEU A 59 -34.16 -48.24 -30.92
CA LEU A 59 -33.99 -48.19 -29.46
C LEU A 59 -32.52 -48.15 -29.04
N LYS A 60 -31.63 -48.85 -29.75
CA LYS A 60 -30.19 -48.78 -29.49
C LYS A 60 -29.62 -47.40 -29.81
N SER A 61 -30.04 -46.79 -30.93
CA SER A 61 -29.64 -45.43 -31.30
C SER A 61 -30.05 -44.42 -30.24
N LEU A 62 -31.34 -44.45 -29.83
CA LEU A 62 -31.88 -43.56 -28.80
C LEU A 62 -31.22 -43.78 -27.43
N SER A 63 -30.86 -45.02 -27.10
CA SER A 63 -30.10 -45.33 -25.88
C SER A 63 -28.71 -44.68 -25.92
N GLY A 64 -28.05 -44.68 -27.08
CA GLY A 64 -26.77 -44.00 -27.27
C GLY A 64 -26.88 -42.48 -27.12
N GLU A 65 -27.87 -41.87 -27.79
CA GLU A 65 -28.12 -40.41 -27.69
C GLU A 65 -28.42 -39.97 -26.25
N ASN A 66 -29.18 -40.76 -25.49
CA ASN A 66 -29.45 -40.47 -24.08
C ASN A 66 -28.19 -40.54 -23.20
N GLU A 67 -27.27 -41.46 -23.51
CA GLU A 67 -26.00 -41.56 -22.80
C GLU A 67 -25.08 -40.37 -23.12
N GLU A 68 -25.05 -39.92 -24.38
CA GLU A 68 -24.34 -38.70 -24.80
C GLU A 68 -24.91 -37.44 -24.12
N LEU A 69 -26.23 -37.26 -24.12
CA LEU A 69 -26.89 -36.13 -23.45
C LEU A 69 -26.64 -36.11 -21.94
N LYS A 70 -26.59 -37.28 -21.31
CA LYS A 70 -26.26 -37.40 -19.89
C LYS A 70 -24.83 -36.95 -19.62
N ASN A 71 -23.89 -37.34 -20.47
CA ASN A 71 -22.50 -36.90 -20.37
C ASN A 71 -22.37 -35.39 -20.56
N GLU A 72 -23.06 -34.81 -21.54
CA GLU A 72 -23.08 -33.35 -21.78
C GLU A 72 -23.66 -32.59 -20.57
N TYR A 73 -24.75 -33.09 -19.99
CA TYR A 73 -25.34 -32.53 -18.78
C TYR A 73 -24.36 -32.55 -17.59
N ASP A 74 -23.65 -33.66 -17.39
CA ASP A 74 -22.67 -33.79 -16.30
C ASP A 74 -21.47 -32.85 -16.50
N GLU A 75 -21.01 -32.63 -17.73
CA GLU A 75 -19.97 -31.64 -18.04
C GLU A 75 -20.45 -30.21 -17.81
N LEU A 76 -21.66 -29.85 -18.28
CA LEU A 76 -22.26 -28.54 -18.02
C LEU A 76 -22.41 -28.26 -16.53
N LYS A 77 -22.79 -29.28 -15.75
CA LYS A 77 -22.88 -29.17 -14.29
C LYS A 77 -21.52 -28.88 -13.65
N LYS A 78 -20.44 -29.50 -14.11
CA LYS A 78 -19.07 -29.19 -13.64
C LYS A 78 -18.68 -27.75 -13.97
N VAL A 79 -19.01 -27.28 -15.18
CA VAL A 79 -18.75 -25.90 -15.59
C VAL A 79 -19.51 -24.90 -14.72
N ALA A 80 -20.79 -25.16 -14.42
CA ALA A 80 -21.60 -24.31 -13.55
C ALA A 80 -21.00 -24.18 -12.14
N VAL A 81 -20.59 -25.30 -11.54
CA VAL A 81 -19.91 -25.31 -10.21
C VAL A 81 -18.59 -24.53 -10.24
N LYS A 82 -17.85 -24.58 -11.35
CA LYS A 82 -16.61 -23.80 -11.50
C LYS A 82 -16.93 -22.29 -11.57
N MET A 83 -17.93 -21.90 -12.35
CA MET A 83 -18.36 -20.50 -12.47
C MET A 83 -18.86 -19.94 -11.14
N GLU A 84 -19.63 -20.70 -10.37
CA GLU A 84 -20.08 -20.28 -9.02
C GLU A 84 -18.91 -19.97 -8.08
N LYS A 85 -17.85 -20.80 -8.11
CA LYS A 85 -16.63 -20.55 -7.33
C LYS A 85 -15.92 -19.27 -7.76
N GLU A 86 -15.79 -19.04 -9.07
CA GLU A 86 -15.17 -17.82 -9.60
C GLU A 86 -15.96 -16.55 -9.24
N ILE A 87 -17.29 -16.61 -9.31
CA ILE A 87 -18.19 -15.52 -8.89
C ILE A 87 -18.01 -15.24 -7.39
N SER A 88 -17.97 -16.27 -6.55
CA SER A 88 -17.76 -16.11 -5.10
C SER A 88 -16.43 -15.43 -4.80
N ALA A 89 -15.35 -15.87 -5.45
CA ALA A 89 -14.01 -15.28 -5.27
C ALA A 89 -13.97 -13.80 -5.70
N LYS A 90 -14.61 -13.45 -6.83
CA LYS A 90 -14.69 -12.05 -7.28
C LYS A 90 -15.54 -11.19 -6.35
N ASN A 91 -16.61 -11.73 -5.76
CA ASN A 91 -17.43 -11.00 -4.80
C ASN A 91 -16.65 -10.68 -3.50
N GLU A 92 -15.82 -11.61 -3.02
CA GLU A 92 -14.92 -11.36 -1.88
C GLU A 92 -13.90 -10.26 -2.19
N GLU A 93 -13.33 -10.26 -3.41
CA GLU A 93 -12.42 -9.21 -3.88
C GLU A 93 -13.10 -7.83 -3.88
N ILE A 94 -14.33 -7.73 -4.41
CA ILE A 94 -15.13 -6.50 -4.41
C ILE A 94 -15.39 -6.00 -2.97
N ILE A 95 -15.76 -6.90 -2.05
CA ILE A 95 -15.99 -6.53 -0.65
C ILE A 95 -14.71 -5.95 -0.02
N ASN A 96 -13.56 -6.56 -0.29
CA ASN A 96 -12.28 -6.08 0.23
C ASN A 96 -11.87 -4.73 -0.38
N LEU A 97 -12.11 -4.52 -1.67
CA LEU A 97 -11.87 -3.23 -2.33
C LEU A 97 -12.79 -2.13 -1.77
N ASN A 98 -14.07 -2.44 -1.56
CA ASN A 98 -15.02 -1.49 -0.96
C ASN A 98 -14.62 -1.08 0.46
N LYS A 99 -14.12 -2.01 1.28
CA LYS A 99 -13.56 -1.68 2.60
C LYS A 99 -12.39 -0.71 2.51
N LYS A 100 -11.50 -0.89 1.52
CA LYS A 100 -10.37 0.04 1.30
C LYS A 100 -10.82 1.42 0.84
N LEU A 101 -11.92 1.50 0.10
CA LEU A 101 -12.55 2.73 -0.37
C LEU A 101 -13.51 3.36 0.65
N GLU A 102 -13.56 2.85 1.89
CA GLU A 102 -14.37 3.48 2.92
C GLU A 102 -13.96 4.95 3.12
N PRO A 103 -14.94 5.87 3.28
CA PRO A 103 -14.65 7.30 3.41
C PRO A 103 -13.66 7.64 4.51
N ALA A 104 -13.60 6.84 5.59
CA ALA A 104 -12.64 7.00 6.66
C ALA A 104 -11.18 6.77 6.21
N ASN A 105 -10.96 5.78 5.33
CA ASN A 105 -9.63 5.51 4.76
C ASN A 105 -9.22 6.59 3.76
N ILE A 106 -10.17 7.07 2.95
CA ILE A 106 -9.94 8.19 2.03
C ILE A 106 -9.57 9.45 2.81
N LYS A 107 -10.34 9.79 3.84
CA LYS A 107 -10.06 10.96 4.69
C LYS A 107 -8.69 10.86 5.37
N ASN A 108 -8.32 9.69 5.87
CA ASN A 108 -7.00 9.46 6.46
C ASN A 108 -5.88 9.66 5.42
N LEU A 109 -6.06 9.17 4.19
CA LEU A 109 -5.10 9.41 3.10
C LEU A 109 -5.03 10.89 2.70
N GLU A 110 -6.16 11.60 2.67
CA GLU A 110 -6.20 13.05 2.41
C GLU A 110 -5.46 13.83 3.50
N GLU A 111 -5.65 13.48 4.78
CA GLU A 111 -4.94 14.07 5.92
C GLU A 111 -3.41 13.80 5.82
N GLN A 112 -3.00 12.59 5.44
CA GLN A 112 -1.58 12.27 5.21
C GLN A 112 -0.99 13.05 4.02
N ILE A 113 -1.73 13.20 2.92
CA ILE A 113 -1.29 13.97 1.76
C ILE A 113 -1.14 15.45 2.11
N ALA A 114 -2.08 16.02 2.88
CA ALA A 114 -2.00 17.40 3.32
C ALA A 114 -0.74 17.65 4.17
N LEU A 115 -0.45 16.76 5.12
CA LEU A 115 0.79 16.82 5.92
C LEU A 115 2.05 16.75 5.05
N LEU A 116 2.08 15.84 4.06
CA LEU A 116 3.21 15.69 3.13
C LEU A 116 3.38 16.88 2.17
N GLN A 117 2.34 17.68 1.93
CA GLN A 117 2.42 18.89 1.11
C GLN A 117 2.90 20.12 1.92
N GLU A 118 2.62 20.18 3.22
CA GLU A 118 3.06 21.27 4.07
C GLU A 118 4.56 21.24 4.38
N GLU A 119 5.15 20.05 4.56
CA GLU A 119 6.58 19.89 4.89
C GLU A 119 7.54 20.50 3.84
N PRO A 120 7.39 20.26 2.52
CA PRO A 120 8.24 20.86 1.50
C PRO A 120 8.16 22.39 1.47
N GLU A 121 6.98 22.98 1.68
CA GLU A 121 6.81 24.43 1.68
C GLU A 121 7.48 25.07 2.91
N LYS A 122 7.37 24.45 4.09
CA LYS A 122 8.10 24.87 5.29
C LYS A 122 9.62 24.84 5.06
N LEU A 123 10.15 23.73 4.55
CA LEU A 123 11.59 23.59 4.28
C LEU A 123 12.08 24.58 3.22
N LYS A 124 11.28 24.79 2.16
CA LYS A 124 11.58 25.75 1.10
C LYS A 124 11.71 27.16 1.65
N LYS A 125 10.79 27.59 2.52
CA LYS A 125 10.86 28.91 3.17
C LYS A 125 12.17 29.11 3.94
N ILE A 126 12.65 28.09 4.63
CA ILE A 126 13.91 28.17 5.37
C ILE A 126 15.11 28.20 4.40
N LEU A 127 15.10 27.32 3.39
CA LEU A 127 16.15 27.27 2.37
C LEU A 127 16.29 28.59 1.60
N ASP A 128 15.18 29.21 1.23
CA ASP A 128 15.15 30.49 0.52
C ASP A 128 15.78 31.62 1.36
N ASN A 129 15.72 31.52 2.69
CA ASN A 129 16.29 32.49 3.62
C ASN A 129 17.63 32.05 4.24
N MET A 130 18.19 30.91 3.83
CA MET A 130 19.31 30.27 4.53
C MET A 130 20.57 31.15 4.57
N ASN A 131 20.86 31.90 3.49
CA ASN A 131 22.01 32.81 3.47
C ASN A 131 21.86 33.93 4.50
N ASP A 132 20.67 34.48 4.65
CA ASP A 132 20.39 35.55 5.62
C ASP A 132 20.43 35.01 7.06
N LEU A 133 19.91 33.80 7.28
CA LEU A 133 19.98 33.13 8.58
C LEU A 133 21.43 32.85 8.99
N LEU A 134 22.24 32.27 8.09
CA LEU A 134 23.63 31.91 8.36
C LEU A 134 24.55 33.13 8.53
N LYS A 135 24.17 34.30 7.99
CA LYS A 135 24.91 35.55 8.15
C LYS A 135 24.99 36.00 9.61
N TYR A 136 23.99 35.64 10.41
CA TYR A 136 23.91 35.99 11.83
C TYR A 136 24.40 34.88 12.76
N THR A 137 24.97 33.82 12.21
CA THR A 137 25.63 32.76 12.97
C THR A 137 27.15 32.99 12.98
N TYR A 138 27.76 32.72 14.12
CA TYR A 138 29.15 32.99 14.41
C TYR A 138 29.85 31.72 14.88
N ILE A 139 31.11 31.59 14.49
CA ILE A 139 32.07 30.71 15.13
C ILE A 139 32.63 31.47 16.33
N GLY A 140 32.31 30.99 17.54
CA GLY A 140 32.88 31.47 18.78
C GLY A 140 34.16 30.72 19.12
N SER A 141 35.13 31.40 19.72
CA SER A 141 36.29 30.77 20.33
C SER A 141 36.63 31.40 21.66
N ALA A 142 36.96 30.55 22.63
CA ALA A 142 37.33 30.92 23.99
C ALA A 142 38.85 30.82 24.25
N SER A 143 39.66 30.74 23.18
CA SER A 143 41.12 30.52 23.25
C SER A 143 41.91 31.63 22.52
N PRO A 144 43.09 32.02 23.03
CA PRO A 144 44.01 32.88 22.30
C PRO A 144 44.44 32.23 20.97
N GLU A 145 44.73 30.93 21.00
CA GLU A 145 45.05 30.13 19.82
C GLU A 145 43.82 30.02 18.91
N GLU A 146 43.99 30.26 17.62
CA GLU A 146 42.89 30.09 16.67
C GLU A 146 42.35 28.66 16.71
N LEU A 147 41.05 28.54 17.02
CA LEU A 147 40.27 27.33 16.88
C LEU A 147 40.58 26.20 17.89
N ALA A 148 41.26 26.43 19.01
CA ALA A 148 41.53 25.35 19.99
C ALA A 148 40.24 24.85 20.68
N TYR A 149 39.31 25.75 20.96
CA TYR A 149 37.96 25.46 21.46
C TYR A 149 36.98 26.32 20.68
N THR A 150 36.15 25.67 19.85
CA THR A 150 35.14 26.35 19.02
C THR A 150 33.75 25.92 19.41
N PHE A 151 32.84 26.88 19.36
CA PHE A 151 31.42 26.72 19.63
C PHE A 151 30.63 27.61 18.68
N THR A 152 29.31 27.48 18.69
CA THR A 152 28.43 28.32 17.87
C THR A 152 27.89 29.45 18.72
N ALA A 153 27.77 30.62 18.12
CA ALA A 153 27.00 31.72 18.67
C ALA A 153 26.14 32.32 17.57
N PHE A 154 25.19 33.18 17.92
CA PHE A 154 24.34 33.88 16.96
C PHE A 154 24.01 35.27 17.44
N SER A 155 23.77 36.20 16.52
CA SER A 155 23.27 37.52 16.89
C SER A 155 21.75 37.59 16.84
N ILE A 156 21.16 38.34 17.76
CA ILE A 156 19.73 38.67 17.77
C ILE A 156 19.53 40.18 17.71
N LYS A 157 18.40 40.60 17.14
CA LYS A 157 17.91 41.99 17.21
C LYS A 157 16.91 42.11 18.35
N TYR A 158 17.23 42.90 19.38
CA TYR A 158 16.34 43.10 20.52
C TYR A 158 16.40 44.56 20.99
N LYS A 159 15.22 45.16 21.23
CA LYS A 159 15.07 46.58 21.66
C LYS A 159 15.94 47.60 20.86
N GLY A 160 16.08 47.37 19.55
CA GLY A 160 16.81 48.26 18.64
C GLY A 160 18.34 48.10 18.65
N LYS A 161 18.88 47.15 19.42
CA LYS A 161 20.30 46.81 19.46
C LYS A 161 20.53 45.36 19.02
N PHE A 162 21.79 45.00 18.85
CA PHE A 162 22.21 43.67 18.48
C PHE A 162 23.10 43.05 19.56
N TYR A 163 22.82 41.79 19.87
CA TYR A 163 23.48 41.03 20.93
C TYR A 163 23.93 39.70 20.40
N ILE A 164 25.07 39.17 20.87
CA ILE A 164 25.54 37.84 20.52
C ILE A 164 25.20 36.89 21.67
N ILE A 165 24.57 35.77 21.33
CA ILE A 165 24.09 34.75 22.26
C ILE A 165 24.82 33.44 21.98
N THR A 166 25.18 32.73 23.04
CA THR A 166 25.83 31.41 22.99
C THR A 166 25.41 30.57 24.21
N ALA A 167 25.87 29.32 24.27
CA ALA A 167 25.78 28.50 25.47
C ALA A 167 26.76 29.00 26.56
N GLY A 168 26.32 28.97 27.82
CA GLY A 168 27.07 29.47 28.97
C GLY A 168 28.26 28.60 29.34
N HIS A 169 28.18 27.27 29.17
CA HIS A 169 29.31 26.36 29.39
C HIS A 169 30.49 26.67 28.46
N CYS A 170 30.23 27.20 27.26
CA CYS A 170 31.29 27.67 26.37
C CYS A 170 32.01 28.92 26.89
N VAL A 171 31.36 29.67 27.79
CA VAL A 171 31.91 30.86 28.45
C VAL A 171 32.65 30.49 29.74
N GLN A 172 32.09 29.58 30.54
CA GLN A 172 32.62 29.23 31.88
C GLN A 172 34.08 28.80 31.86
N ASP A 173 34.48 27.99 30.88
CA ASP A 173 35.83 27.42 30.79
C ASP A 173 36.95 28.49 30.69
N ASN A 174 36.61 29.74 30.32
CA ASN A 174 37.59 30.79 30.05
C ASN A 174 37.22 32.18 30.61
N TYR A 175 36.23 32.27 31.50
CA TYR A 175 35.86 33.53 32.15
C TYR A 175 37.04 34.15 32.92
N GLY A 176 37.20 35.48 32.82
CA GLY A 176 38.24 36.25 33.53
C GLY A 176 39.61 36.32 32.84
N LYS A 177 39.77 35.73 31.65
CA LYS A 177 40.97 35.89 30.82
C LYS A 177 40.75 37.05 29.82
N GLU A 178 41.67 38.00 29.76
CA GLU A 178 41.60 39.12 28.82
C GLU A 178 41.66 38.62 27.37
N GLY A 179 40.79 39.14 26.49
CA GLY A 179 40.71 38.70 25.09
C GLY A 179 40.21 37.27 24.87
N ALA A 180 39.61 36.64 25.89
CA ALA A 180 39.24 35.22 25.84
C ALA A 180 38.19 34.90 24.78
N PHE A 181 37.21 35.77 24.58
CA PHE A 181 36.09 35.51 23.69
C PHE A 181 36.21 36.31 22.40
N LYS A 182 36.29 35.58 21.30
CA LYS A 182 36.27 36.15 19.95
C LYS A 182 35.23 35.43 19.11
N PHE A 183 34.56 36.18 18.26
CA PHE A 183 33.52 35.67 17.37
C PHE A 183 33.82 36.05 15.94
N LYS A 184 33.61 35.11 15.01
CA LYS A 184 33.77 35.33 13.58
C LYS A 184 32.50 34.92 12.88
N ALA A 185 31.84 35.85 12.19
CA ALA A 185 30.65 35.54 11.40
C ALA A 185 31.01 34.58 10.25
N ASN A 186 30.09 33.73 9.83
CA ASN A 186 30.33 32.71 8.81
C ASN A 186 30.96 33.21 7.50
N PHE A 187 30.60 34.42 7.09
CA PHE A 187 31.07 35.03 5.84
C PHE A 187 32.05 36.20 6.08
N SER A 188 32.69 36.23 7.26
CA SER A 188 33.66 37.25 7.64
C SER A 188 35.01 36.63 7.94
N ASP A 189 36.08 37.34 7.57
CA ASP A 189 37.45 37.02 7.99
C ASP A 189 37.86 37.80 9.26
N GLU A 190 37.06 38.78 9.69
CA GLU A 190 37.31 39.59 10.89
C GLU A 190 36.74 38.93 12.14
N TRP A 191 37.60 38.81 13.16
CA TRP A 191 37.20 38.49 14.53
C TRP A 191 36.76 39.75 15.27
N ILE A 192 35.65 39.65 16.00
CA ILE A 192 35.18 40.68 16.94
C ILE A 192 35.33 40.20 18.37
N TYR A 193 35.51 41.17 19.28
CA TYR A 193 35.78 40.96 20.71
C TYR A 193 34.70 41.70 21.52
N PRO A 194 33.50 41.12 21.65
CA PRO A 194 32.40 41.76 22.33
C PRO A 194 32.56 41.70 23.85
N GLU A 195 31.91 42.63 24.53
CA GLU A 195 31.81 42.66 25.98
C GLU A 195 30.81 41.61 26.46
N LEU A 196 31.16 40.87 27.53
CA LEU A 196 30.27 39.91 28.17
C LEU A 196 29.34 40.64 29.13
N LEU A 197 28.04 40.65 28.84
CA LEU A 197 27.02 41.29 29.67
C LEU A 197 26.58 40.40 30.84
N GLY A 198 26.51 39.10 30.59
CA GLY A 198 26.10 38.12 31.60
C GLY A 198 26.11 36.71 31.03
N TYR A 199 26.32 35.74 31.90
CA TYR A 199 26.21 34.33 31.54
C TYR A 199 25.77 33.52 32.76
N LYS A 200 25.15 32.37 32.47
CA LYS A 200 24.89 31.31 33.45
C LYS A 200 25.32 30.01 32.81
N ALA A 201 26.18 29.29 33.51
CA ALA A 201 26.69 28.01 33.06
C ALA A 201 26.15 26.91 33.97
N GLU A 202 25.01 26.30 33.60
CA GLU A 202 24.60 25.03 34.20
C GLU A 202 23.98 24.08 33.16
N PHE A 203 24.74 23.01 32.87
CA PHE A 203 24.59 22.12 31.73
C PHE A 203 23.98 20.79 32.18
N TYR A 204 22.82 20.41 31.62
CA TYR A 204 21.98 19.27 32.03
C TYR A 204 21.31 19.35 33.43
N ASN A 205 20.92 20.54 33.89
CA ASN A 205 19.57 20.79 34.44
C ASN A 205 19.15 22.26 34.18
N LEU A 206 19.62 22.73 33.01
CA LEU A 206 19.32 23.93 32.22
C LEU A 206 18.91 25.20 32.96
N ASP A 207 19.85 26.11 33.10
CA ASP A 207 19.82 27.34 32.32
C ASP A 207 21.27 27.58 31.86
N ASP A 208 21.51 27.53 30.56
CA ASP A 208 22.85 27.56 30.00
C ASP A 208 22.92 28.58 28.85
N TYR A 209 23.45 29.77 29.14
CA TYR A 209 23.50 30.88 28.20
C TYR A 209 24.68 31.82 28.47
N GLY A 210 25.12 32.53 27.43
CA GLY A 210 26.03 33.67 27.51
C GLY A 210 25.56 34.78 26.57
N VAL A 211 25.59 36.02 27.06
CA VAL A 211 25.11 37.21 26.35
C VAL A 211 26.24 38.21 26.22
N PHE A 212 26.50 38.63 24.99
CA PHE A 212 27.58 39.55 24.64
C PHE A 212 27.06 40.75 23.84
N TYR A 213 27.79 41.86 23.90
CA TYR A 213 27.47 43.09 23.19
C TYR A 213 28.68 43.68 22.45
N SER A 214 28.47 44.19 21.24
CA SER A 214 29.45 44.99 20.52
C SER A 214 28.78 45.86 19.47
N ASP A 215 29.21 47.12 19.36
CA ASP A 215 28.76 48.05 18.31
C ASP A 215 29.17 47.60 16.89
N LYS A 216 30.09 46.64 16.76
CA LYS A 216 30.47 46.05 15.48
C LYS A 216 29.42 45.08 14.93
N VAL A 217 28.46 44.65 15.74
CA VAL A 217 27.38 43.75 15.32
C VAL A 217 26.27 44.59 14.68
N THR A 218 26.05 44.40 13.38
CA THR A 218 25.15 45.27 12.58
C THR A 218 23.84 44.60 12.16
N GLY A 219 23.58 43.38 12.63
CA GLY A 219 22.37 42.63 12.33
C GLY A 219 22.20 41.44 13.25
N GLY A 220 21.00 40.87 13.25
CA GLY A 220 20.70 39.68 14.04
C GLY A 220 19.33 39.09 13.71
N LEU A 221 19.16 37.85 14.12
CA LEU A 221 17.92 37.09 14.00
C LEU A 221 16.81 37.72 14.83
N THR A 222 15.57 37.53 14.39
CA THR A 222 14.39 37.89 15.16
C THR A 222 14.07 36.79 16.17
N VAL A 223 13.63 37.16 17.37
CA VAL A 223 13.20 36.23 18.41
C VAL A 223 11.69 36.01 18.34
N SER A 224 11.24 34.83 18.80
CA SER A 224 9.84 34.48 18.92
C SER A 224 9.59 33.67 20.19
N ASP A 225 8.42 33.83 20.77
CA ASP A 225 7.88 33.05 21.88
C ASP A 225 6.85 32.00 21.43
N VAL A 226 6.61 31.91 20.11
CA VAL A 226 5.63 31.00 19.53
C VAL A 226 6.24 29.60 19.43
N GLU A 227 5.60 28.64 20.12
CA GLU A 227 5.90 27.22 19.95
C GLU A 227 5.42 26.71 18.59
N THR A 228 6.27 25.95 17.92
CA THR A 228 5.98 25.35 16.61
C THR A 228 6.24 23.84 16.65
N PRO A 229 5.62 23.06 15.74
CA PRO A 229 5.81 21.62 15.73
C PRO A 229 7.23 21.19 15.33
N ASP A 230 7.92 22.04 14.55
CA ASP A 230 9.22 21.75 13.96
C ASP A 230 10.26 22.80 14.39
N TYR A 231 11.42 22.32 14.84
CA TYR A 231 12.55 23.16 15.22
C TYR A 231 13.83 22.76 14.50
N TYR A 232 14.64 23.77 14.17
CA TYR A 232 15.85 23.60 13.38
C TYR A 232 17.06 24.23 14.07
N LEU A 233 18.23 23.72 13.73
CA LEU A 233 19.52 24.18 14.23
C LEU A 233 20.35 24.81 13.13
N LEU A 234 20.97 25.96 13.45
CA LEU A 234 21.98 26.62 12.62
C LEU A 234 23.34 26.58 13.33
N GLY A 235 24.13 25.54 13.11
CA GLY A 235 25.30 25.25 13.95
C GLY A 235 26.60 25.07 13.19
N SER A 236 27.70 25.61 13.71
CA SER A 236 29.06 25.33 13.22
C SER A 236 29.49 23.93 13.65
N LEU A 237 29.93 23.11 12.69
CA LEU A 237 30.58 21.83 12.98
C LEU A 237 32.08 22.05 13.10
N ASP A 238 32.65 21.89 14.30
CA ASP A 238 34.09 21.92 14.63
C ASP A 238 34.99 22.53 13.52
N LYS A 239 35.07 23.87 13.49
CA LYS A 239 35.90 24.67 12.57
C LYS A 239 35.48 24.68 11.09
N ARG A 240 34.28 24.18 10.76
CA ARG A 240 33.71 24.17 9.40
C ARG A 240 32.49 25.07 9.30
N LEU A 241 31.97 25.18 8.07
CA LEU A 241 30.77 25.94 7.73
C LEU A 241 29.61 25.55 8.66
N SER A 242 28.83 26.54 9.08
CA SER A 242 27.55 26.28 9.75
C SER A 242 26.61 25.49 8.85
N ILE A 243 25.98 24.47 9.43
CA ILE A 243 25.00 23.64 8.76
C ILE A 243 23.60 23.93 9.30
N PHE A 244 22.63 23.70 8.42
CA PHE A 244 21.22 23.62 8.77
C PHE A 244 20.84 22.15 9.00
N ARG A 245 20.18 21.83 10.11
CA ARG A 245 19.63 20.48 10.36
C ARG A 245 18.43 20.51 11.29
N ASN A 246 17.67 19.42 11.30
CA ASN A 246 16.59 19.22 12.26
C ASN A 246 17.13 19.07 13.68
N LEU A 247 16.42 19.64 14.65
CA LEU A 247 16.66 19.38 16.07
C LEU A 247 16.36 17.91 16.39
N GLY A 248 17.13 17.29 17.27
CA GLY A 248 16.95 15.87 17.64
C GLY A 248 17.83 14.89 16.88
N ASP A 249 18.39 15.27 15.73
CA ASP A 249 19.49 14.53 15.12
C ASP A 249 20.72 14.56 16.07
N SER A 250 21.55 13.53 16.04
CA SER A 250 22.67 13.38 16.99
C SER A 250 23.54 14.64 17.10
N SER A 251 23.80 15.10 18.34
CA SER A 251 24.61 16.31 18.57
C SER A 251 26.01 16.14 18.04
N ARG A 252 26.54 17.20 17.43
CA ARG A 252 27.90 17.24 16.90
C ARG A 252 28.71 18.27 17.67
N ARG A 253 30.01 18.00 17.78
CA ARG A 253 30.95 18.91 18.44
C ARG A 253 30.95 20.27 17.74
N GLY A 254 30.84 21.35 18.52
CA GLY A 254 30.81 22.74 18.03
C GLY A 254 29.41 23.34 17.93
N GLU A 255 28.35 22.54 18.01
CA GLU A 255 26.97 23.03 17.87
C GLU A 255 26.42 23.66 19.15
N SER A 256 27.08 23.47 20.30
CA SER A 256 26.73 24.19 21.53
C SER A 256 26.67 25.69 21.27
N GLY A 257 25.55 26.31 21.65
CA GLY A 257 25.26 27.72 21.45
C GLY A 257 24.61 28.06 20.10
N SER A 258 24.27 27.07 19.27
CA SER A 258 23.49 27.30 18.04
C SER A 258 22.10 27.86 18.36
N PRO A 259 21.55 28.76 17.54
CA PRO A 259 20.15 29.13 17.67
C PRO A 259 19.26 27.94 17.29
N VAL A 260 18.24 27.72 18.11
CA VAL A 260 17.08 26.91 17.76
C VAL A 260 16.06 27.85 17.12
N ILE A 261 15.65 27.55 15.88
CA ILE A 261 14.71 28.37 15.12
C ILE A 261 13.44 27.59 14.74
N ASN A 262 12.34 28.31 14.58
CA ASN A 262 11.10 27.79 14.00
C ASN A 262 11.11 27.85 12.45
N GLU A 263 10.02 27.43 11.81
CA GLU A 263 9.81 27.45 10.35
C GLU A 263 9.81 28.84 9.71
N ASP A 264 9.64 29.89 10.53
CA ASP A 264 9.73 31.29 10.11
C ASP A 264 11.16 31.84 10.20
N GLY A 265 12.12 31.03 10.66
CA GLY A 265 13.51 31.46 10.86
C GLY A 265 13.71 32.32 12.11
N GLN A 266 12.76 32.31 13.04
CA GLN A 266 12.82 33.07 14.28
C GLN A 266 13.43 32.23 15.40
N VAL A 267 14.25 32.84 16.24
CA VAL A 267 14.92 32.16 17.37
C VAL A 267 13.96 31.95 18.52
N VAL A 268 13.83 30.70 18.95
CA VAL A 268 13.06 30.28 20.14
C VAL A 268 13.97 29.84 21.29
N GLY A 269 15.23 29.52 21.00
CA GLY A 269 16.14 29.00 22.02
C GLY A 269 17.61 28.91 21.62
N ILE A 270 18.39 28.41 22.58
CA ILE A 270 19.83 28.18 22.49
C ILE A 270 20.07 26.68 22.66
N TYR A 271 20.68 26.06 21.67
CA TYR A 271 21.00 24.64 21.71
C TYR A 271 22.20 24.39 22.63
N VAL A 272 22.02 23.49 23.59
CA VAL A 272 23.03 23.21 24.61
C VAL A 272 23.23 21.70 24.82
N VAL A 273 22.18 20.89 24.82
CA VAL A 273 22.20 19.45 25.17
C VAL A 273 21.84 18.55 23.98
N TYR A 274 22.35 17.31 23.96
CA TYR A 274 21.89 16.24 23.05
C TYR A 274 20.35 16.09 23.03
N GLY A 275 19.77 16.03 21.84
CA GLY A 275 18.35 15.68 21.63
C GLY A 275 17.48 16.88 21.29
N LEU A 276 16.28 16.93 21.88
CA LEU A 276 15.24 17.93 21.58
C LEU A 276 15.20 19.10 22.59
N VAL A 277 16.13 19.15 23.53
CA VAL A 277 16.06 20.10 24.65
C VAL A 277 16.98 21.30 24.38
N TYR A 278 16.49 22.50 24.65
CA TYR A 278 17.22 23.75 24.48
C TYR A 278 16.93 24.73 25.62
N THR A 279 17.84 25.69 25.84
CA THR A 279 17.62 26.80 26.77
C THR A 279 16.69 27.82 26.11
N PRO A 280 15.53 28.18 26.70
CA PRO A 280 14.64 29.19 26.13
C PRO A 280 15.32 30.54 25.91
N ILE A 281 15.06 31.20 24.77
CA ILE A 281 15.72 32.48 24.44
C ILE A 281 15.38 33.58 25.46
N GLN A 282 14.22 33.49 26.12
CA GLN A 282 13.76 34.46 27.11
C GLN A 282 14.77 34.68 28.25
N LEU A 283 15.48 33.64 28.67
CA LEU A 283 16.49 33.75 29.74
C LEU A 283 17.65 34.67 29.35
N ALA A 284 18.04 34.67 28.07
CA ALA A 284 19.03 35.59 27.56
C ALA A 284 18.45 37.02 27.41
N LEU A 285 17.18 37.15 27.04
CA LEU A 285 16.50 38.45 26.97
C LEU A 285 16.39 39.11 28.36
N ASP A 286 16.11 38.33 29.40
CA ASP A 286 16.04 38.82 30.78
C ASP A 286 17.39 39.39 31.24
N VAL A 287 18.50 38.80 30.81
CA VAL A 287 19.85 39.33 31.09
C VAL A 287 20.09 40.66 30.37
N ILE A 288 19.63 40.77 29.12
CA ILE A 288 19.70 42.04 28.38
C ILE A 288 18.89 43.12 29.11
N ASP A 289 17.70 42.78 29.58
CA ASP A 289 16.82 43.75 30.26
C ASP A 289 17.39 44.21 31.61
N ASN A 290 18.06 43.32 32.34
CA ASN A 290 18.70 43.66 33.61
C ASN A 290 20.05 44.39 33.44
N SER A 291 20.74 44.20 32.32
CA SER A 291 22.04 44.86 32.05
C SER A 291 21.89 46.29 31.53
N VAL A 292 20.78 46.63 30.85
CA VAL A 292 20.49 48.00 30.37
C VAL A 292 20.05 48.95 31.50
N MET A 293 19.69 48.41 32.68
CA MET A 293 19.22 49.17 33.84
C MET A 293 20.35 49.62 34.79
N ASN A 294 21.60 49.21 34.54
CA ASN A 294 22.80 49.60 35.29
C ASN A 294 23.77 50.40 34.42
#